data_AF-A0A0K0KWY4-F1
#
_entry.id   AF-A0A0K0KWY4-F1
#
_cell.length_a   1.000
_cell.length_b   1.000
_cell.length_c   1.000
_cell.angle_alpha   90.00
_cell.angle_beta   90.00
_cell.angle_gamma   90.00
#
_symmetry.space_group_name_H-M   'P 1'
#
loop_
_entity.id
_entity.type
_entity.pdbx_description
1 polymer ?
#
loop_
_entity_poly.entity_id
_entity_poly.type
_entity_poly.pdbx_seq_one_letter_code
_entity_poly.pdbx_strand_id
1 'polypeptide(L)' 'FKEELVDGSANGNFVLELDFEPFTASFPRPTLNKSIGNGVQFLNRHLSAKLFHDKESLHPLLEFLRLHSYKGK' A
#
# COMPACT_ATOMS: atom_id res chain seq x y z
N PHE A 1 9.63 -16.20 -22.26
CA PHE A 1 8.65 -16.54 -23.31
C PHE A 1 8.26 -15.35 -24.20
N LYS A 2 7.64 -14.26 -23.67
CA LYS A 2 7.28 -13.11 -24.52
C LYS A 2 8.50 -12.41 -25.14
N GLU A 3 9.57 -12.24 -24.35
CA GLU A 3 10.84 -11.63 -24.79
C GLU A 3 11.53 -12.51 -25.84
N GLU A 4 11.66 -13.81 -25.57
CA GLU A 4 12.23 -14.80 -26.51
C GLU A 4 11.49 -14.86 -27.86
N LEU A 5 10.16 -14.68 -27.86
CA LEU A 5 9.35 -14.64 -29.09
C LEU A 5 9.66 -13.43 -29.99
N VAL A 6 10.12 -12.32 -29.41
CA VAL A 6 10.40 -11.07 -30.13
C VAL A 6 11.90 -10.93 -30.42
N ASP A 7 12.74 -11.16 -29.41
CA ASP A 7 14.16 -10.86 -29.43
C ASP A 7 15.03 -12.09 -29.72
N GLY A 8 14.42 -13.28 -29.83
CA GLY A 8 15.14 -14.54 -30.06
C GLY A 8 15.80 -15.03 -28.77
N SER A 9 17.09 -14.79 -28.57
CA SER A 9 17.78 -15.21 -27.34
C SER A 9 17.62 -14.17 -26.23
N ALA A 10 17.29 -14.62 -25.00
CA ALA A 10 17.26 -13.77 -23.82
C ALA A 10 18.69 -13.32 -23.45
N ASN A 11 19.18 -12.27 -24.14
CA ASN A 11 20.48 -11.69 -23.89
C ASN A 11 20.37 -10.67 -22.75
N GLY A 12 20.58 -11.12 -21.51
CA GLY A 12 20.75 -10.20 -20.39
C GLY A 12 20.50 -10.85 -19.04
N ASN A 13 21.56 -11.28 -18.37
CA ASN A 13 21.47 -11.76 -16.99
C ASN A 13 21.11 -10.64 -15.98
N PHE A 14 21.08 -9.38 -16.42
CA PHE A 14 20.83 -8.20 -15.59
C PHE A 14 19.84 -7.23 -16.23
N VAL A 15 18.82 -7.76 -16.93
CA VAL A 15 17.70 -6.93 -17.39
C VAL A 15 16.97 -6.37 -16.17
N LEU A 16 16.58 -5.10 -16.23
CA LEU A 16 15.84 -4.44 -15.15
C LEU A 16 14.45 -5.09 -15.01
N GLU A 17 14.21 -5.71 -13.87
CA GLU A 17 12.88 -6.15 -13.45
C GLU A 17 12.28 -5.12 -12.49
N LEU A 18 11.09 -4.62 -12.83
CA LEU A 18 10.33 -3.74 -11.96
C LEU A 18 9.43 -4.57 -11.04
N ASP A 19 9.90 -4.83 -9.82
CA ASP A 19 9.12 -5.48 -8.78
C ASP A 19 8.66 -4.47 -7.72
N PHE A 20 7.34 -4.27 -7.62
CA PHE A 20 6.70 -3.41 -6.62
C PHE A 20 6.11 -4.20 -5.45
N GLU A 21 6.06 -5.54 -5.51
CA GLU A 21 5.51 -6.38 -4.46
C GLU A 21 6.15 -6.11 -3.08
N PRO A 22 7.50 -6.08 -2.93
CA PRO A 22 8.13 -5.83 -1.64
C PRO A 22 7.80 -4.44 -1.05
N PHE A 23 7.51 -3.45 -1.88
CA PHE A 23 7.16 -2.09 -1.44
C PHE A 23 5.73 -1.97 -0.91
N THR A 24 4.89 -2.98 -1.14
CA THR A 24 3.47 -2.98 -0.73
C THR A 24 3.17 -3.93 0.43
N ALA A 25 4.18 -4.69 0.90
CA ALA A 25 4.02 -5.72 1.92
C ALA A 25 3.52 -5.18 3.28
N SER A 26 3.70 -3.88 3.55
CA SER A 26 3.18 -3.24 4.76
C SER A 26 1.65 -3.15 4.80
N PHE A 27 0.98 -3.30 3.65
CA PHE A 27 -0.49 -3.25 3.56
C PHE A 27 -1.03 -4.65 3.35
N PRO A 28 -1.96 -5.13 4.19
CA PRO A 28 -2.58 -6.42 3.96
C PRO A 28 -3.39 -6.38 2.65
N ARG A 29 -3.22 -7.39 1.78
CA ARG A 29 -3.95 -7.47 0.50
C ARG A 29 -5.29 -8.18 0.70
N PRO A 30 -6.42 -7.57 0.30
CA PRO A 30 -7.70 -8.27 0.32
C PRO A 30 -7.74 -9.38 -0.74
N THR A 31 -8.18 -10.57 -0.35
CA THR A 31 -8.26 -11.75 -1.23
C THR A 31 -9.67 -12.02 -1.78
N LEU A 32 -10.69 -11.34 -1.26
CA LEU A 32 -12.08 -11.53 -1.69
C LEU A 32 -12.41 -10.61 -2.88
N ASN A 33 -12.95 -11.17 -3.96
CA ASN A 33 -13.34 -10.45 -5.19
C ASN A 33 -14.19 -9.20 -4.93
N LYS A 34 -15.12 -9.25 -3.97
CA LYS A 34 -15.95 -8.09 -3.58
C LYS A 34 -15.16 -6.88 -3.06
N SER A 35 -13.88 -7.06 -2.74
CA SER A 35 -13.00 -6.00 -2.22
C SER A 35 -12.28 -5.25 -3.34
N ILE A 36 -12.28 -5.78 -4.57
CA ILE A 36 -11.71 -5.10 -5.74
C ILE A 36 -12.52 -3.83 -6.00
N GLY A 37 -11.84 -2.69 -6.16
CA GLY A 37 -12.48 -1.38 -6.26
C GLY A 37 -12.94 -0.77 -4.93
N ASN A 38 -12.89 -1.53 -3.83
CA ASN A 38 -13.37 -1.10 -2.50
C ASN A 38 -12.21 -0.89 -1.50
N GLY A 39 -11.07 -0.41 -1.98
CA GLY A 39 -9.84 -0.25 -1.17
C GLY A 39 -10.00 0.64 0.07
N VAL A 40 -10.77 1.72 -0.03
CA VAL A 40 -11.04 2.63 1.11
C VAL A 40 -11.82 1.90 2.21
N GLN A 41 -12.78 1.05 1.87
CA GLN A 41 -13.55 0.29 2.87
C GLN A 41 -12.64 -0.70 3.61
N PHE A 42 -11.74 -1.36 2.89
CA PHE A 42 -10.75 -2.25 3.47
C PHE A 42 -9.77 -1.49 4.39
N LEU A 43 -9.25 -0.36 3.92
CA LEU A 43 -8.32 0.48 4.69
C LEU A 43 -8.99 1.03 5.94
N ASN A 44 -10.23 1.52 5.85
CA ASN A 44 -11.00 1.99 7.01
C ASN A 44 -11.15 0.90 8.07
N ARG A 45 -11.48 -0.34 7.67
CA ARG A 45 -11.58 -1.46 8.62
C ARG A 45 -10.23 -1.74 9.29
N HIS A 46 -9.14 -1.71 8.53
CA HIS A 46 -7.79 -1.95 9.04
C HIS A 46 -7.35 -0.84 10.02
N LEU A 47 -7.51 0.43 9.63
CA LEU A 47 -7.17 1.58 10.47
C LEU A 47 -8.03 1.62 11.74
N SER A 48 -9.35 1.41 11.63
CA SER A 48 -10.23 1.33 12.79
C SER A 48 -9.75 0.26 13.76
N ALA A 49 -9.45 -0.96 13.29
CA ALA A 49 -8.94 -2.02 14.16
C ALA A 49 -7.62 -1.62 14.87
N LYS A 50 -6.73 -0.92 14.17
CA LYS A 50 -5.44 -0.47 14.71
C LYS A 50 -5.60 0.68 15.73
N LEU A 51 -6.46 1.65 15.45
CA LEU A 51 -6.73 2.83 16.29
C LEU A 51 -7.40 2.49 17.64
N PHE A 52 -8.05 1.33 17.74
CA PHE A 52 -8.70 0.87 18.97
C PHE A 52 -7.89 -0.19 19.74
N HIS A 53 -6.66 -0.49 19.30
CA HIS A 53 -5.84 -1.54 19.91
C HIS A 53 -5.04 -1.06 21.13
N ASP A 54 -4.44 0.14 21.06
CA ASP A 54 -3.66 0.71 22.17
C ASP A 54 -3.72 2.26 22.19
N LYS A 55 -3.31 2.89 23.29
CA LYS A 55 -3.32 4.36 23.44
C LYS A 55 -2.36 5.06 22.49
N GLU A 56 -1.25 4.42 22.12
CA GLU A 56 -0.22 4.99 21.24
C GLU A 56 -0.71 5.06 19.79
N SER A 57 -1.63 4.18 19.39
CA SER A 57 -2.20 4.12 18.06
C SER A 57 -3.01 5.35 17.70
N LEU A 58 -3.52 6.09 18.70
CA LEU A 58 -4.23 7.37 18.51
C LEU A 58 -3.28 8.57 18.40
N HIS A 59 -2.01 8.43 18.77
CA HIS A 59 -1.04 9.53 18.72
C HIS A 59 -0.92 10.15 17.32
N PRO A 60 -0.83 9.37 16.21
CA PRO A 60 -0.80 9.95 14.86
C PRO A 60 -2.04 10.76 14.51
N LEU A 61 -3.22 10.37 15.01
CA LEU A 61 -4.46 11.13 14.79
C LEU A 61 -4.45 12.44 15.57
N LEU A 62 -4.02 12.42 16.83
CA LEU A 62 -3.86 13.62 17.64
C LEU A 62 -2.84 14.58 17.01
N GLU A 63 -1.70 14.06 16.58
CA GLU A 63 -0.65 14.85 15.94
C GLU A 63 -1.12 15.45 14.62
N PHE A 64 -1.83 14.67 13.79
CA PHE A 64 -2.45 15.17 12.56
C PHE A 64 -3.39 16.34 12.84
N LEU A 65 -4.29 16.20 13.82
CA LEU A 65 -5.24 17.26 14.18
C LEU A 65 -4.54 18.49 14.80
N ARG A 66 -3.46 18.30 15.55
CA ARG A 66 -2.68 19.38 16.16
C ARG A 66 -1.88 20.19 15.13
N LEU A 67 -1.31 19.51 14.14
CA LEU A 67 -0.54 20.16 13.06
C LEU A 67 -1.46 20.74 11.98
N HIS A 68 -2.71 20.29 11.91
CA HIS A 68 -3.67 20.78 10.96
C HIS A 68 -3.94 22.27 11.21
N SER A 69 -3.54 23.09 10.24
CA SER A 69 -3.85 24.51 10.20
C SER A 69 -4.18 24.92 8.77
N TYR A 70 -5.04 25.91 8.63
CA TYR A 70 -5.43 26.49 7.36
C TYR A 70 -5.13 27.98 7.39
N LYS A 71 -4.22 28.42 6.50
CA LYS A 71 -3.76 29.82 6.42
C LYS A 71 -3.20 30.35 7.75
N GLY A 72 -2.45 29.51 8.46
CA GLY A 72 -1.82 29.85 9.75
C GLY A 72 -2.78 29.90 10.94
N LYS A 73 -3.96 29.27 10.82
CA LYS A 73 -4.97 29.14 11.89
C LYS A 73 -5.39 27.69 12.08
#